data_AF-A0A7X0V2X6-F1
#
_entry.id   AF-A0A7X0V2X6-F1
#
_cell.length_a   1.000
_cell.length_b   1.000
_cell.length_c   1.000
_cell.angle_alpha   90.00
_cell.angle_beta   90.00
_cell.angle_gamma   90.00
#
_symmetry.space_group_name_H-M   'P 1'
#
loop_
_entity.id
_entity.type
_entity.pdbx_description
1 polymer ?
#
loop_
_entity_poly.entity_id
_entity_poly.type
_entity_poly.pdbx_seq_one_letter_code
_entity_poly.pdbx_strand_id
1 'polypeptide(L)'
;MMPSLPIVIRCPKCGNQMKKQVLYSGNTFGAAYYTDGKMEAPMLPELPQITKCPACKELFWIDEAEEVGEYFPMPLLPGEKEIPSVRFLSITDYDKALRRNLSRNTEDELYLRRELWWRFNDRVRRDKTLVNSPREERIWKTNLALLEGILDDNDPEQRIMKAEVLRHLGFFLLASTNLEFVRDEQYKQVVDTIKKACEGKKTEVLLVE
;
A
#
# COMPACT_ATOMS: atom_id res chain seq x y z
N MET A 1 12.49 0.09 16.48
CA MET A 1 12.19 -1.14 15.72
C MET A 1 13.20 -2.17 16.13
N MET A 2 12.75 -3.35 16.53
CA MET A 2 13.62 -4.52 16.65
C MET A 2 13.27 -5.49 15.52
N PRO A 3 14.11 -5.55 14.47
CA PRO A 3 13.92 -6.56 13.43
C PRO A 3 14.28 -7.95 13.98
N SER A 4 13.52 -8.97 13.58
CA SER A 4 13.96 -10.36 13.73
C SER A 4 14.95 -10.72 12.62
N LEU A 5 15.54 -11.91 12.72
CA LEU A 5 16.23 -12.50 11.57
C LEU A 5 15.25 -12.63 10.40
N PRO A 6 15.66 -12.25 9.17
CA PRO A 6 14.83 -12.44 8.00
C PRO A 6 14.55 -13.92 7.77
N ILE A 7 13.42 -14.26 7.18
CA ILE A 7 13.10 -15.64 6.79
C ILE A 7 13.39 -15.81 5.30
N VAL A 8 14.12 -16.87 4.95
CA VAL A 8 14.34 -17.28 3.56
C VAL A 8 13.09 -17.97 3.05
N ILE A 9 12.57 -17.49 1.92
CA ILE A 9 11.44 -18.07 1.21
C ILE A 9 11.82 -18.48 -0.21
N ARG A 10 11.13 -19.46 -0.78
CA ARG A 10 11.30 -19.87 -2.18
C ARG A 10 10.16 -19.40 -3.06
N CYS A 11 10.50 -18.88 -4.23
CA CYS A 11 9.51 -18.58 -5.26
C CYS A 11 8.72 -19.86 -5.62
N PRO A 12 7.37 -19.85 -5.52
CA PRO A 12 6.55 -21.03 -5.83
C PRO A 12 6.73 -21.56 -7.26
N LYS A 13 7.13 -20.69 -8.21
CA LYS A 13 7.27 -21.06 -9.62
C LYS A 13 8.64 -21.61 -10.01
N CYS A 14 9.73 -21.03 -9.50
CA CYS A 14 11.09 -21.37 -9.95
C CYS A 14 12.05 -21.77 -8.84
N GLY A 15 11.60 -21.77 -7.57
CA GLY A 15 12.43 -22.14 -6.42
C GLY A 15 13.50 -21.10 -6.04
N ASN A 16 13.61 -19.97 -6.74
CA ASN A 16 14.58 -18.92 -6.41
C ASN A 16 14.38 -18.41 -4.97
N GLN A 17 15.45 -18.34 -4.19
CA GLN A 17 15.41 -17.87 -2.81
C GLN A 17 15.34 -16.35 -2.73
N MET A 18 14.53 -15.86 -1.80
CA MET A 18 14.43 -14.46 -1.39
C MET A 18 14.34 -14.41 0.14
N LYS A 19 14.60 -13.26 0.75
CA LYS A 19 14.40 -13.07 2.19
C LYS A 19 13.26 -12.09 2.48
N LYS A 20 12.37 -12.45 3.39
CA LYS A 20 11.35 -11.55 3.94
C LYS A 20 11.76 -11.09 5.33
N GLN A 21 11.64 -9.79 5.58
CA GLN A 21 11.88 -9.24 6.91
C GLN A 21 10.71 -9.63 7.82
N VAL A 22 11.01 -9.89 9.09
CA VAL A 22 10.01 -10.06 10.14
C VAL A 22 10.28 -9.01 11.22
N LEU A 23 9.22 -8.39 11.72
CA LEU A 23 9.31 -7.40 12.80
C LEU A 23 8.99 -8.09 14.12
N TYR A 24 9.91 -8.02 15.08
CA TYR A 24 9.67 -8.53 16.43
C TYR A 24 8.95 -7.49 17.29
N SER A 25 9.34 -6.22 17.16
CA SER A 25 8.62 -5.11 17.76
C SER A 25 8.81 -3.82 16.98
N GLY A 26 7.78 -2.98 17.05
CA GLY A 26 7.78 -1.63 16.50
C GLY A 26 6.85 -0.74 17.31
N ASN A 27 6.93 0.57 17.08
CA ASN A 27 6.02 1.56 17.64
C ASN A 27 5.77 2.65 16.60
N THR A 28 4.77 3.49 16.86
CA THR A 28 4.34 4.58 15.96
C THR A 28 4.89 5.94 16.37
N PHE A 29 5.95 5.98 17.21
CA PHE A 29 6.58 7.25 17.56
C PHE A 29 7.19 7.90 16.31
N GLY A 30 6.81 9.16 16.07
CA GLY A 30 7.20 9.90 14.88
C GLY A 30 6.48 9.45 13.61
N ALA A 31 5.34 8.75 13.72
CA ALA A 31 4.53 8.39 12.57
C ALA A 31 3.88 9.61 11.92
N ALA A 32 3.88 9.63 10.60
CA ALA A 32 3.09 10.54 9.79
C ALA A 32 1.81 9.82 9.35
N TYR A 33 0.66 10.47 9.54
CA TYR A 33 -0.64 9.96 9.12
C TYR A 33 -1.14 10.74 7.91
N TYR A 34 -1.78 10.07 6.97
CA TYR A 34 -2.25 10.68 5.72
C TYR A 34 -3.74 10.47 5.54
N THR A 35 -4.38 11.38 4.79
CA THR A 35 -5.82 11.38 4.53
C THR A 35 -6.33 10.14 3.76
N ASP A 36 -5.43 9.39 3.12
CA ASP A 36 -5.72 8.13 2.42
C ASP A 36 -5.56 6.87 3.29
N GLY A 37 -5.47 7.05 4.61
CA GLY A 37 -5.32 5.98 5.59
C GLY A 37 -3.91 5.41 5.68
N LYS A 38 -2.95 5.95 4.92
CA LYS A 38 -1.55 5.52 5.05
C LYS A 38 -0.93 6.07 6.33
N MET A 39 -0.18 5.24 7.02
CA MET A 39 0.71 5.63 8.11
C MET A 39 2.16 5.33 7.71
N GLU A 40 3.03 6.32 7.72
CA GLU A 40 4.47 6.13 7.57
C GLU A 40 5.14 6.25 8.94
N ALA A 41 5.52 5.10 9.52
CA ALA A 41 6.15 5.02 10.83
C ALA A 41 7.61 4.54 10.73
N PRO A 42 8.61 5.33 11.18
CA PRO A 42 10.02 4.95 11.11
C PRO A 42 10.35 3.66 11.87
N MET A 43 9.62 3.40 12.96
CA MET A 43 9.85 2.28 13.86
C MET A 43 8.90 1.11 13.65
N LEU A 44 7.99 1.20 12.68
CA LEU A 44 7.04 0.17 12.29
C LEU A 44 6.83 0.21 10.76
N PRO A 45 7.86 -0.17 9.97
CA PRO A 45 7.78 -0.11 8.52
C PRO A 45 6.80 -1.15 7.99
N GLU A 46 6.11 -0.79 6.91
CA GLU A 46 5.25 -1.72 6.19
C GLU A 46 6.09 -2.81 5.49
N LEU A 47 5.56 -4.03 5.47
CA LEU A 47 6.15 -5.18 4.78
C LEU A 47 5.26 -5.58 3.59
N PRO A 48 5.85 -5.91 2.43
CA PRO A 48 5.06 -6.35 1.29
C PRO A 48 4.38 -7.69 1.59
N GLN A 49 3.13 -7.86 1.16
CA GLN A 49 2.40 -9.14 1.20
C GLN A 49 2.43 -9.87 -0.14
N ILE A 50 2.63 -9.13 -1.24
CA ILE A 50 2.81 -9.66 -2.59
C ILE A 50 4.16 -9.19 -3.14
N THR A 51 4.85 -10.02 -3.91
CA THR A 51 6.14 -9.64 -4.47
C THR A 51 6.39 -10.22 -5.86
N LYS A 52 7.43 -9.70 -6.51
CA LYS A 52 7.88 -10.14 -7.83
C LYS A 52 9.20 -10.88 -7.71
N CYS A 53 9.22 -12.14 -8.15
CA CYS A 53 10.45 -12.91 -8.18
C CYS A 53 11.50 -12.23 -9.08
N PRO A 54 12.73 -11.97 -8.59
CA PRO A 54 13.76 -11.32 -9.40
C PRO A 54 14.26 -12.23 -10.54
N ALA A 55 14.17 -13.56 -10.39
CA ALA A 55 14.61 -14.52 -11.39
C ALA A 55 13.57 -14.74 -12.50
N CYS A 56 12.38 -15.26 -12.17
CA CYS A 56 11.36 -15.64 -13.16
C CYS A 56 10.29 -14.58 -13.43
N LYS A 57 10.30 -13.45 -12.70
CA LYS A 57 9.34 -12.35 -12.78
C LYS A 57 7.88 -12.72 -12.45
N GLU A 58 7.66 -13.88 -11.82
CA GLU A 58 6.34 -14.25 -11.32
C GLU A 58 5.93 -13.35 -10.16
N LEU A 59 4.64 -13.00 -10.14
CA LEU A 59 3.99 -12.28 -9.04
C LEU A 59 3.27 -13.32 -8.19
N PHE A 60 3.50 -13.31 -6.88
CA PHE A 60 2.90 -14.28 -5.96
C PHE A 60 2.75 -13.66 -4.57
N TRP A 61 1.77 -14.16 -3.80
CA TRP A 61 1.59 -13.77 -2.42
C TRP A 61 2.66 -14.43 -1.55
N ILE A 62 3.25 -13.68 -0.64
CA ILE A 62 4.40 -14.15 0.16
C ILE A 62 4.01 -15.28 1.12
N ASP A 63 2.74 -15.37 1.52
CA ASP A 63 2.18 -16.46 2.33
C ASP A 63 2.05 -17.79 1.55
N GLU A 64 2.08 -17.77 0.22
CA GLU A 64 2.10 -18.96 -0.64
C GLU A 64 3.51 -19.56 -0.79
N ALA A 65 4.55 -18.84 -0.37
CA ALA A 65 5.93 -19.26 -0.52
C ALA A 65 6.37 -20.18 0.64
N GLU A 66 7.09 -21.25 0.29
CA GLU A 66 7.73 -22.13 1.26
C GLU A 66 8.77 -21.34 2.08
N GLU A 67 8.65 -21.37 3.40
CA GLU A 67 9.68 -20.89 4.33
C GLU A 67 10.76 -21.96 4.54
N VAL A 68 11.99 -21.63 4.19
CA VAL A 68 13.14 -22.56 4.23
C VAL A 68 13.89 -22.47 5.57
N GLY A 69 13.78 -21.34 6.25
CA GLY A 69 14.43 -21.09 7.54
C GLY A 69 14.91 -19.66 7.70
N GLU A 70 15.57 -19.38 8.83
CA GLU A 70 16.10 -18.06 9.14
C GLU A 70 17.38 -17.76 8.33
N TYR A 71 17.50 -16.52 7.88
CA TYR A 71 18.69 -15.98 7.24
C TYR A 71 19.63 -15.39 8.29
N PHE A 72 20.76 -16.07 8.51
CA PHE A 72 21.84 -15.57 9.33
C PHE A 72 22.81 -14.77 8.46
N PRO A 73 22.93 -13.44 8.66
CA PRO A 73 23.85 -12.63 7.89
C PRO A 73 25.30 -13.00 8.24
N MET A 74 25.96 -13.69 7.32
CA MET A 74 27.38 -14.04 7.39
C MET A 74 28.14 -13.30 6.28
N PRO A 75 29.46 -13.03 6.46
CA PRO A 75 30.29 -12.50 5.38
C PRO A 75 30.20 -13.41 4.15
N LEU A 76 29.89 -12.82 2.99
CA LEU A 76 29.84 -13.56 1.73
C LEU A 76 31.23 -14.03 1.33
N LEU A 77 31.34 -15.29 0.88
CA LEU A 77 32.57 -15.79 0.28
C LEU A 77 32.75 -15.20 -1.14
N PRO A 78 33.99 -15.13 -1.67
CA PRO A 78 34.24 -14.68 -3.03
C PRO A 78 33.41 -15.48 -4.06
N GLY A 79 32.55 -14.78 -4.80
CA GLY A 79 31.68 -15.37 -5.81
C GLY A 79 30.26 -15.69 -5.34
N GLU A 80 29.98 -15.63 -4.04
CA GLU A 80 28.62 -15.75 -3.51
C GLU A 80 27.81 -14.48 -3.75
N LYS A 81 26.52 -14.65 -4.05
CA LYS A 81 25.57 -13.55 -4.19
C LYS A 81 24.63 -13.53 -2.99
N GLU A 82 24.35 -12.33 -2.51
CA GLU A 82 23.38 -12.14 -1.45
C GLU A 82 21.99 -12.59 -1.89
N ILE A 83 21.27 -13.27 -0.99
CA ILE A 83 19.85 -13.59 -1.19
C ILE A 83 19.07 -12.26 -1.23
N PRO A 84 18.35 -11.96 -2.32
CA PRO A 84 17.64 -10.69 -2.45
C PRO A 84 16.45 -10.63 -1.50
N SER A 85 16.19 -9.46 -0.92
CA SER A 85 14.96 -9.23 -0.15
C SER A 85 13.74 -9.18 -1.07
N VAL A 86 12.59 -9.61 -0.55
CA VAL A 86 11.29 -9.29 -1.14
C VAL A 86 11.12 -7.78 -1.24
N ARG A 87 10.37 -7.32 -2.25
CA ARG A 87 10.14 -5.90 -2.51
C ARG A 87 8.68 -5.64 -2.77
N PHE A 88 8.23 -4.43 -2.41
CA PHE A 88 6.98 -3.88 -2.89
C PHE A 88 6.94 -3.90 -4.42
N LEU A 89 5.75 -4.14 -4.96
CA LEU A 89 5.52 -4.09 -6.39
C LEU A 89 5.60 -2.65 -6.90
N SER A 90 6.01 -2.50 -8.16
CA SER A 90 5.89 -1.21 -8.85
C SER A 90 4.43 -0.98 -9.27
N ILE A 91 4.08 0.26 -9.66
CA ILE A 91 2.75 0.60 -10.20
C ILE A 91 2.35 -0.34 -11.36
N THR A 92 3.28 -0.65 -12.26
CA THR A 92 3.02 -1.54 -13.39
C THR A 92 2.85 -2.99 -12.97
N ASP A 93 3.54 -3.43 -11.91
CA ASP A 93 3.40 -4.78 -11.37
C ASP A 93 2.08 -4.95 -10.60
N TYR A 94 1.63 -3.93 -9.84
CA TYR A 94 0.31 -3.94 -9.20
C TYR A 94 -0.83 -3.91 -10.24
N ASP A 95 -0.75 -3.05 -11.28
CA ASP A 95 -1.70 -3.07 -12.40
C ASP A 95 -1.73 -4.45 -13.09
N LYS A 96 -0.56 -5.07 -13.28
CA LYS A 96 -0.47 -6.44 -13.82
C LYS A 96 -1.10 -7.47 -12.87
N ALA A 97 -0.90 -7.34 -11.56
CA ALA A 97 -1.47 -8.25 -10.57
C ALA A 97 -3.00 -8.23 -10.59
N LEU A 98 -3.59 -7.02 -10.59
CA LEU A 98 -5.03 -6.82 -10.68
C LEU A 98 -5.60 -7.34 -12.01
N ARG A 99 -4.94 -7.08 -13.15
CA ARG A 99 -5.36 -7.59 -14.47
C ARG A 99 -5.29 -9.11 -14.59
N ARG A 100 -4.37 -9.76 -13.88
CA ARG A 100 -4.24 -11.22 -13.83
C ARG A 100 -5.20 -11.86 -12.83
N ASN A 101 -5.97 -11.07 -12.10
CA ASN A 101 -6.88 -11.50 -11.04
C ASN A 101 -6.17 -12.37 -10.00
N LEU A 102 -5.03 -11.88 -9.47
CA LEU A 102 -4.28 -12.57 -8.42
C LEU A 102 -4.96 -12.51 -7.03
N SER A 103 -6.03 -11.74 -6.88
CA SER A 103 -6.81 -11.67 -5.65
C SER A 103 -7.53 -13.00 -5.39
N ARG A 104 -7.36 -13.58 -4.21
CA ARG A 104 -8.04 -14.83 -3.81
C ARG A 104 -9.42 -14.54 -3.20
N ASN A 105 -9.60 -13.35 -2.63
CA ASN A 105 -10.82 -12.87 -1.99
C ASN A 105 -10.89 -11.33 -2.05
N THR A 106 -11.94 -10.75 -1.46
CA THR A 106 -12.14 -9.29 -1.42
C THR A 106 -11.03 -8.55 -0.65
N GLU A 107 -10.46 -9.15 0.40
CA GLU A 107 -9.41 -8.53 1.21
C GLU A 107 -8.10 -8.37 0.42
N ASP A 108 -7.73 -9.41 -0.35
CA ASP A 108 -6.59 -9.37 -1.27
C ASP A 108 -6.79 -8.28 -2.33
N GLU A 109 -7.99 -8.17 -2.89
CA GLU A 109 -8.31 -7.13 -3.87
C GLU A 109 -8.22 -5.73 -3.26
N LEU A 110 -8.77 -5.55 -2.06
CA LEU A 110 -8.67 -4.31 -1.29
C LEU A 110 -7.20 -3.95 -1.03
N TYR A 111 -6.38 -4.92 -0.61
CA TYR A 111 -4.94 -4.75 -0.41
C TYR A 111 -4.25 -4.26 -1.68
N LEU A 112 -4.43 -4.96 -2.81
CA LEU A 112 -3.77 -4.61 -4.08
C LEU A 112 -4.18 -3.23 -4.59
N ARG A 113 -5.48 -2.89 -4.50
CA ARG A 113 -6.01 -1.59 -4.94
C ARG A 113 -5.53 -0.45 -4.06
N ARG A 114 -5.52 -0.66 -2.74
CA ARG A 114 -5.00 0.32 -1.77
C ARG A 114 -3.51 0.54 -1.96
N GLU A 115 -2.74 -0.53 -2.12
CA GLU A 115 -1.30 -0.44 -2.39
C GLU A 115 -1.00 0.34 -3.68
N LEU A 116 -1.72 0.03 -4.77
CA LEU A 116 -1.59 0.75 -6.04
C LEU A 116 -1.90 2.24 -5.86
N TRP A 117 -2.98 2.56 -5.14
CA TRP A 117 -3.34 3.94 -4.82
C TRP A 117 -2.25 4.64 -4.01
N TRP A 118 -1.75 4.00 -2.95
CA TRP A 118 -0.68 4.53 -2.13
C TRP A 118 0.61 4.73 -2.91
N ARG A 119 0.96 3.86 -3.88
CA ARG A 119 2.15 4.07 -4.73
C ARG A 119 2.05 5.33 -5.60
N PHE A 120 0.86 5.72 -6.03
CA PHE A 120 0.65 7.00 -6.71
C PHE A 120 0.81 8.17 -5.73
N ASN A 121 0.13 8.12 -4.59
CA ASN A 121 0.18 9.17 -3.57
C ASN A 121 1.59 9.32 -2.97
N ASP A 122 2.37 8.25 -2.91
CA ASP A 122 3.76 8.24 -2.45
C ASP A 122 4.67 9.14 -3.27
N ARG A 123 4.32 9.39 -4.54
CA ARG A 123 5.02 10.37 -5.38
C ARG A 123 4.73 11.78 -4.87
N VAL A 124 3.47 12.09 -4.61
CA VAL A 124 3.03 13.39 -4.09
C VAL A 124 3.65 13.67 -2.71
N ARG A 125 3.68 12.66 -1.81
CA ARG A 125 4.36 12.75 -0.50
C ARG A 125 5.85 13.10 -0.59
N ARG A 126 6.47 12.87 -1.75
CA ARG A 126 7.90 13.06 -2.03
C ARG A 126 8.12 14.17 -3.05
N ASP A 127 7.17 15.10 -3.15
CA ASP A 127 7.18 16.27 -4.04
C ASP A 127 7.36 15.93 -5.52
N LYS A 128 6.79 14.80 -5.96
CA LYS A 128 6.78 14.35 -7.36
C LYS A 128 5.37 14.41 -7.93
N THR A 129 5.30 14.46 -9.26
CA THR A 129 4.06 14.38 -10.01
C THR A 129 3.33 13.07 -9.72
N LEU A 130 2.02 13.16 -9.47
CA LEU A 130 1.14 12.01 -9.22
C LEU A 130 1.26 11.00 -10.37
N VAL A 131 1.04 11.46 -11.61
CA VAL A 131 1.09 10.67 -12.84
C VAL A 131 2.12 11.23 -13.80
N ASN A 132 2.79 10.35 -14.55
CA ASN A 132 3.82 10.73 -15.52
C ASN A 132 3.39 10.50 -16.97
N SER A 133 2.21 9.91 -17.21
CA SER A 133 1.69 9.66 -18.55
C SER A 133 0.16 9.51 -18.56
N PRO A 134 -0.51 9.70 -19.71
CA PRO A 134 -1.95 9.43 -19.85
C PRO A 134 -2.33 7.97 -19.57
N ARG A 135 -1.38 7.03 -19.75
CA ARG A 135 -1.59 5.62 -19.40
C ARG A 135 -1.68 5.46 -17.88
N GLU A 136 -0.76 6.06 -17.13
CA GLU A 136 -0.79 6.03 -15.67
C GLU A 136 -2.03 6.73 -15.10
N GLU A 137 -2.45 7.84 -15.70
CA GLU A 137 -3.69 8.53 -15.30
C GLU A 137 -4.91 7.62 -15.42
N ARG A 138 -5.02 6.86 -16.52
CA ARG A 138 -6.10 5.87 -16.68
C ARG A 138 -6.02 4.76 -15.64
N ILE A 139 -4.83 4.25 -15.34
CA ILE A 139 -4.63 3.22 -14.31
C ILE A 139 -5.08 3.76 -12.95
N TRP A 140 -4.64 4.96 -12.59
CA TRP A 140 -4.99 5.60 -11.31
C TRP A 140 -6.51 5.83 -11.19
N LYS A 141 -7.15 6.47 -12.17
CA LYS A 141 -8.61 6.72 -12.16
C LYS A 141 -9.43 5.43 -12.10
N THR A 142 -9.05 4.43 -12.89
CA THR A 142 -9.73 3.12 -12.91
C THR A 142 -9.58 2.41 -11.57
N ASN A 143 -8.37 2.45 -10.99
CA ASN A 143 -8.12 1.85 -9.67
C ASN A 143 -8.97 2.53 -8.59
N LEU A 144 -9.04 3.86 -8.59
CA LEU A 144 -9.86 4.62 -7.64
C LEU A 144 -11.35 4.29 -7.77
N ALA A 145 -11.89 4.28 -8.98
CA ALA A 145 -13.30 3.94 -9.19
C ALA A 145 -13.65 2.53 -8.71
N LEU A 146 -12.76 1.55 -8.93
CA LEU A 146 -12.97 0.18 -8.46
C LEU A 146 -12.74 0.04 -6.96
N LEU A 147 -11.79 0.78 -6.39
CA LEU A 147 -11.55 0.81 -4.95
C LEU A 147 -12.76 1.40 -4.21
N GLU A 148 -13.32 2.50 -4.69
CA GLU A 148 -14.54 3.11 -4.15
C GLU A 148 -15.71 2.11 -4.04
N GLY A 149 -15.88 1.28 -5.08
CA GLY A 149 -16.95 0.28 -5.15
C GLY A 149 -16.79 -0.93 -4.22
N ILE A 150 -15.59 -1.20 -3.70
CA ILE A 150 -15.35 -2.36 -2.80
C ILE A 150 -15.16 -1.96 -1.33
N LEU A 151 -15.05 -0.67 -1.02
CA LEU A 151 -14.92 -0.18 0.35
C LEU A 151 -16.23 -0.32 1.11
N ASP A 152 -16.16 -0.88 2.32
CA ASP A 152 -17.32 -1.06 3.19
C ASP A 152 -17.74 0.25 3.85
N ASP A 153 -18.99 0.65 3.63
CA ASP A 153 -19.58 1.83 4.23
C ASP A 153 -19.85 1.65 5.74
N ASN A 154 -19.86 0.43 6.27
CA ASN A 154 -20.08 0.20 7.71
C ASN A 154 -18.80 0.29 8.54
N ASP A 155 -17.65 0.18 7.90
CA ASP A 155 -16.34 0.34 8.54
C ASP A 155 -15.90 1.82 8.48
N PRO A 156 -15.68 2.49 9.63
CA PRO A 156 -15.33 3.91 9.65
C PRO A 156 -14.06 4.26 8.86
N GLU A 157 -13.03 3.41 8.91
CA GLU A 157 -11.76 3.65 8.20
C GLU A 157 -11.94 3.56 6.70
N GLN A 158 -12.62 2.50 6.23
CA GLN A 158 -12.94 2.33 4.81
C GLN A 158 -13.89 3.40 4.31
N ARG A 159 -14.82 3.88 5.14
CA ARG A 159 -15.68 5.03 4.81
C ARG A 159 -14.85 6.31 4.63
N ILE A 160 -13.89 6.59 5.51
CA ILE A 160 -12.96 7.73 5.34
C ILE A 160 -12.14 7.57 4.06
N MET A 161 -11.60 6.37 3.81
CA MET A 161 -10.89 6.07 2.55
C MET A 161 -11.78 6.33 1.33
N LYS A 162 -13.06 5.95 1.38
CA LYS A 162 -14.02 6.14 0.29
C LYS A 162 -14.25 7.62 0.02
N ALA A 163 -14.45 8.41 1.07
CA ALA A 163 -14.54 9.86 0.96
C ALA A 163 -13.27 10.47 0.33
N GLU A 164 -12.10 9.99 0.73
CA GLU A 164 -10.83 10.43 0.16
C GLU A 164 -10.68 10.05 -1.32
N VAL A 165 -11.07 8.84 -1.71
CA VAL A 165 -11.10 8.40 -3.11
C VAL A 165 -12.02 9.30 -3.94
N LEU A 166 -13.21 9.61 -3.42
CA LEU A 166 -14.15 10.54 -4.05
C LEU A 166 -13.55 11.95 -4.20
N ARG A 167 -12.85 12.45 -3.17
CA ARG A 167 -12.16 13.75 -3.21
C ARG A 167 -11.07 13.77 -4.27
N HIS A 168 -10.24 12.73 -4.35
CA HIS A 168 -9.21 12.59 -5.37
C HIS A 168 -9.79 12.57 -6.79
N LEU A 169 -10.97 11.97 -6.98
CA LEU A 169 -11.69 11.99 -8.25
C LEU A 169 -12.41 13.32 -8.54
N GLY A 170 -12.39 14.28 -7.61
CA GLY A 170 -13.03 15.59 -7.74
C GLY A 170 -14.50 15.62 -7.33
N PHE A 171 -15.03 14.54 -6.77
CA PHE A 171 -16.41 14.45 -6.27
C PHE A 171 -16.53 15.01 -4.84
N PHE A 172 -16.16 16.28 -4.67
CA PHE A 172 -16.05 16.93 -3.36
C PHE A 172 -17.33 16.90 -2.53
N LEU A 173 -18.50 17.06 -3.16
CA LEU A 173 -19.77 17.01 -2.44
C LEU A 173 -20.04 15.62 -1.88
N LEU A 174 -19.84 14.57 -2.68
CA LEU A 174 -20.03 13.18 -2.26
C LEU A 174 -19.03 12.80 -1.16
N ALA A 175 -17.77 13.23 -1.29
CA ALA A 175 -16.75 13.04 -0.26
C ALA A 175 -17.19 13.64 1.09
N SER A 176 -17.62 14.91 1.11
CA SER A 176 -18.08 15.56 2.33
C SER A 176 -19.31 14.89 2.95
N THR A 177 -20.29 14.51 2.12
CA THR A 177 -21.50 13.78 2.59
C THR A 177 -21.14 12.43 3.19
N ASN A 178 -20.21 11.70 2.58
CA ASN A 178 -19.80 10.38 3.08
C ASN A 178 -19.19 10.46 4.50
N LEU A 179 -18.48 11.56 4.80
CA LEU A 179 -17.87 11.83 6.12
C LEU A 179 -18.87 12.23 7.21
N GLU A 180 -20.10 12.64 6.90
CA GLU A 180 -21.12 12.98 7.93
C GLU A 180 -21.54 11.78 8.80
N PHE A 181 -21.29 10.58 8.30
CA PHE A 181 -21.59 9.32 8.98
C PHE A 181 -20.43 8.84 9.87
N VAL A 182 -19.26 9.47 9.79
CA VAL A 182 -18.10 9.19 10.65
C VAL A 182 -18.18 10.11 11.86
N ARG A 183 -18.65 9.58 13.00
CA ARG A 183 -18.93 10.36 14.23
C ARG A 183 -17.97 10.11 15.38
N ASP A 184 -17.08 9.13 15.23
CA ASP A 184 -16.09 8.83 16.27
C ASP A 184 -15.05 9.96 16.36
N GLU A 185 -14.83 10.46 17.57
CA GLU A 185 -13.89 11.55 17.83
C GLU A 185 -12.45 11.19 17.45
N GLN A 186 -12.09 9.89 17.45
CA GLN A 186 -10.74 9.47 17.02
C GLN A 186 -10.43 9.82 15.56
N TYR A 187 -11.45 9.94 14.71
CA TYR A 187 -11.30 10.26 13.28
C TYR A 187 -11.54 11.74 12.96
N LYS A 188 -11.86 12.57 13.94
CA LYS A 188 -12.24 13.97 13.72
C LYS A 188 -11.19 14.78 12.97
N GLN A 189 -9.93 14.58 13.30
CA GLN A 189 -8.81 15.31 12.71
C GLN A 189 -8.67 15.01 11.20
N VAL A 190 -8.75 13.74 10.81
CA VAL A 190 -8.72 13.35 9.39
C VAL A 190 -9.98 13.80 8.66
N VAL A 191 -11.16 13.65 9.28
CA VAL A 191 -12.44 14.11 8.72
C VAL A 191 -12.41 15.62 8.43
N ASP A 192 -11.97 16.43 9.39
CA ASP A 192 -11.89 17.89 9.25
C ASP A 192 -10.87 18.29 8.18
N THR A 193 -9.75 17.56 8.09
CA THR A 193 -8.73 17.79 7.06
C THR A 193 -9.29 17.54 5.66
N ILE A 194 -9.99 16.42 5.46
CA ILE A 194 -10.61 16.08 4.17
C ILE A 194 -11.73 17.08 3.82
N LYS A 195 -12.56 17.50 4.78
CA LYS A 195 -13.63 18.50 4.55
C LYS A 195 -13.06 19.85 4.12
N LYS A 196 -12.04 20.36 4.80
CA LYS A 196 -11.34 21.60 4.41
C LYS A 196 -10.72 21.48 3.02
N ALA A 197 -10.15 20.31 2.69
CA ALA A 197 -9.60 20.05 1.37
C ALA A 197 -10.68 20.04 0.27
N CYS A 198 -11.88 19.53 0.58
CA CYS A 198 -13.02 19.56 -0.33
C CYS A 198 -13.49 21.00 -0.62
N GLU A 199 -13.56 21.87 0.40
CA GLU A 199 -13.88 23.30 0.23
C GLU A 199 -12.86 24.00 -0.66
N GLY A 200 -11.57 23.71 -0.45
CA GLY A 200 -10.47 24.23 -1.26
C GLY A 200 -10.31 23.57 -2.63
N LYS A 201 -11.14 22.58 -2.98
CA LYS A 201 -11.05 21.76 -4.21
C LYS A 201 -9.67 21.14 -4.44
N LYS A 202 -8.99 20.79 -3.34
CA LYS A 202 -7.68 20.12 -3.38
C LYS A 202 -7.87 18.63 -3.61
N THR A 203 -7.07 18.03 -4.47
CA THR A 203 -7.16 16.61 -4.86
C THR A 203 -5.89 15.82 -4.55
N GLU A 204 -4.87 16.48 -4.03
CA GLU A 204 -3.65 15.86 -3.54
C GLU A 204 -3.88 15.18 -2.18
N VAL A 205 -3.13 14.12 -1.89
CA VAL A 205 -3.08 13.51 -0.56
C VAL A 205 -2.50 14.51 0.44
N LEU A 206 -3.00 14.52 1.67
CA LEU A 206 -2.58 15.46 2.70
C LEU A 206 -2.06 14.73 3.94
N LEU A 207 -1.16 15.40 4.65
CA LEU A 207 -0.76 15.00 6.00
C LEU A 207 -1.88 15.34 6.98
N VAL A 208 -2.17 14.43 7.90
CA VAL A 208 -3.04 14.65 9.05
C VAL A 208 -2.11 15.04 10.20
N GLU A 209 -2.08 16.35 10.48
CA GLU A 209 -1.44 16.93 11.66
C GLU A 209 -2.33 16.75 12.87
#